data_AF-A0A8C6SW59-F1
#
_entry.id   AF-A0A8C6SW59-F1
#
_cell.length_a   1.000
_cell.length_b   1.000
_cell.length_c   1.000
_cell.angle_alpha   90.00
_cell.angle_beta   90.00
_cell.angle_gamma   90.00
#
_symmetry.space_group_name_H-M   'P 1'
#
loop_
_entity.id
_entity.type
_entity.pdbx_description
1 polymer ?
#
loop_
_entity_poly.entity_id
_entity_poly.type
_entity_poly.pdbx_seq_one_letter_code
_entity_poly.pdbx_strand_id
1 'polypeptide(L)'
;MSTDAEMEQYGPASIYLRKPERERIEAQNTPFDAKTAFFVVDADEMYVKGKLTKREGGKATIETDGGKTVTVKEDDIHPMNPPKYDKIEDMAMMTHLNEPTVLYNLKERFASWMIYTYSGLFCVVVNPYKWLPVYDQQVVCAYRGKKRIEAPPHIFSISDNAYQFMLTDRENQSILITGESGAGKTVNTKRVIQYFATIAVAGGKKAESSKIQGSLEDQIIAANPLLEAYGNAKTVRNDNSSRFGKFIRIHFGTSGKLASADIETYLLEKSRVTFQLSAERSYHIFYQLMTGHKPELLEALLITTNPYDYHMISQGEITVKSINDVEEFIATDTAIDILGFNAEDKLGIYKLTGAVMHHGNMKFKQKQREEQAEPDGTEEADKIAYLMGLNSADMLKALCYPRVKVGNEMVTKGQTVPQVNNAVSALCKSVYEKMFLWMVIRINEMLDTKQPRNFFIGVLDIAGFEIFDVGLSLL
;
A
#
# COMPACT_ATOMS: atom_id res chain seq x y z
N MET A 1 -33.41 -9.35 6.90
CA MET A 1 -32.15 -9.23 7.67
C MET A 1 -31.93 -10.53 8.39
N SER A 2 -30.69 -11.02 8.45
CA SER A 2 -30.37 -12.27 9.14
C SER A 2 -30.74 -12.24 10.62
N THR A 3 -31.17 -13.40 11.12
CA THR A 3 -31.43 -13.65 12.54
C THR A 3 -30.13 -13.92 13.29
N ASP A 4 -30.16 -13.88 14.62
CA ASP A 4 -29.00 -14.23 15.44
C ASP A 4 -28.53 -15.68 15.18
N ALA A 5 -29.46 -16.59 14.84
CA ALA A 5 -29.13 -17.96 14.45
C ALA A 5 -28.30 -18.04 13.17
N GLU A 6 -28.58 -17.19 12.18
CA GLU A 6 -27.76 -17.09 10.97
C GLU A 6 -26.37 -16.52 11.25
N MET A 7 -26.17 -15.78 12.36
CA MET A 7 -24.87 -15.21 12.72
C MET A 7 -23.94 -16.22 13.41
N GLU A 8 -24.44 -17.34 13.91
CA GLU A 8 -23.64 -18.38 14.58
C GLU A 8 -22.53 -18.96 13.70
N GLN A 9 -22.76 -19.01 12.38
CA GLN A 9 -21.78 -19.50 11.41
C GLN A 9 -20.46 -18.69 11.43
N TYR A 10 -20.48 -17.44 11.90
CA TYR A 10 -19.30 -16.57 12.02
C TYR A 10 -18.58 -16.73 13.38
N GLY A 11 -19.13 -17.50 14.32
CA GLY A 11 -18.50 -17.80 15.60
C GLY A 11 -18.19 -16.53 16.42
N PRO A 12 -17.00 -16.42 17.03
CA PRO A 12 -16.59 -15.25 17.79
C PRO A 12 -16.55 -13.94 16.97
N ALA A 13 -16.51 -14.03 15.64
CA ALA A 13 -16.51 -12.86 14.77
C ALA A 13 -17.89 -12.19 14.64
N SER A 14 -18.97 -12.89 14.96
CA SER A 14 -20.36 -12.44 14.77
C SER A 14 -20.62 -11.03 15.32
N ILE A 15 -20.18 -10.75 16.55
CA ILE A 15 -20.36 -9.46 17.23
C ILE A 15 -19.64 -8.29 16.56
N TYR A 16 -18.59 -8.57 15.78
CA TYR A 16 -17.80 -7.58 15.03
C TYR A 16 -18.33 -7.39 13.60
N LEU A 17 -19.27 -8.23 13.16
CA LEU A 17 -19.87 -8.16 11.83
C LEU A 17 -21.29 -7.56 11.89
N ARG A 18 -22.07 -7.95 12.90
CA ARG A 18 -23.46 -7.48 13.08
C ARG A 18 -23.85 -7.52 14.56
N LYS A 19 -24.60 -6.51 14.99
CA LYS A 19 -25.18 -6.48 16.35
C LYS A 19 -26.30 -7.51 16.52
N PRO A 20 -26.50 -8.03 17.75
CA PRO A 20 -27.62 -8.89 18.08
C PRO A 20 -28.95 -8.30 17.65
N GLU A 21 -29.88 -9.15 17.22
CA GLU A 21 -31.20 -8.75 16.76
C GLU A 21 -31.95 -7.90 17.79
N ARG A 22 -31.85 -8.28 19.06
CA ARG A 22 -32.41 -7.50 20.16
C ARG A 22 -31.88 -6.06 20.21
N GLU A 23 -30.56 -5.87 20.17
CA GLU A 23 -29.95 -4.54 20.21
C GLU A 23 -30.35 -3.69 18.98
N ARG A 24 -30.47 -4.32 17.81
CA ARG A 24 -30.94 -3.65 16.59
C ARG A 24 -32.38 -3.19 16.72
N ILE A 25 -33.27 -4.04 17.21
CA ILE A 25 -34.69 -3.70 17.41
C ILE A 25 -34.83 -2.58 18.44
N GLU A 26 -34.09 -2.64 19.55
CA GLU A 26 -34.09 -1.58 20.57
C GLU A 26 -33.63 -0.24 19.98
N ALA A 27 -32.52 -0.23 19.21
CA ALA A 27 -32.01 0.98 18.57
C ALA A 27 -33.00 1.56 17.54
N GLN A 28 -33.59 0.71 16.69
CA GLN A 28 -34.52 1.14 15.63
C GLN A 28 -35.84 1.72 16.17
N ASN A 29 -36.24 1.34 17.38
CA ASN A 29 -37.46 1.82 18.03
C ASN A 29 -37.25 3.08 18.91
N THR A 30 -36.05 3.67 18.88
CA THR A 30 -35.77 4.91 19.61
C THR A 30 -36.67 6.06 19.12
N PRO A 31 -37.24 6.90 20.00
CA PRO A 31 -38.04 8.06 19.60
C PRO A 31 -37.25 9.01 18.68
N PHE A 32 -37.89 9.49 17.61
CA PHE A 32 -37.26 10.39 16.65
C PHE A 32 -38.27 11.37 16.06
N ASP A 33 -37.89 12.65 16.03
CA ASP A 33 -38.66 13.71 15.38
C ASP A 33 -37.89 14.27 14.19
N ALA A 34 -38.31 13.87 12.99
CA ALA A 34 -37.69 14.28 11.73
C ALA A 34 -37.74 15.80 11.47
N LYS A 35 -38.67 16.53 12.10
CA LYS A 35 -38.78 17.97 11.93
C LYS A 35 -37.76 18.73 12.75
N THR A 36 -37.23 18.12 13.80
CA THR A 36 -36.33 18.79 14.75
C THR A 36 -34.94 18.17 14.84
N ALA A 37 -34.72 16.92 14.41
CA ALA A 37 -33.42 16.26 14.46
C ALA A 37 -32.47 16.69 13.31
N PHE A 38 -31.42 17.44 13.65
CA PHE A 38 -30.43 17.97 12.70
C PHE A 38 -29.00 17.77 13.22
N PHE A 39 -28.06 17.62 12.29
CA PHE A 39 -26.65 17.88 12.52
C PHE A 39 -26.35 19.36 12.29
N VAL A 40 -25.38 19.90 13.03
CA VAL A 40 -24.87 21.25 12.87
C VAL A 40 -23.35 21.24 12.85
N VAL A 41 -22.76 22.13 12.04
CA VAL A 41 -21.30 22.29 11.98
C VAL A 41 -20.75 22.71 13.34
N ASP A 42 -19.66 22.07 13.75
CA ASP A 42 -18.91 22.37 14.97
C ASP A 42 -17.41 22.49 14.64
N ALA A 43 -16.74 23.44 15.30
CA ALA A 43 -15.33 23.73 14.99
C ALA A 43 -14.37 22.62 15.44
N ASP A 44 -14.72 21.86 16.48
CA ASP A 44 -13.86 20.85 17.08
C ASP A 44 -14.23 19.43 16.63
N GLU A 45 -15.54 19.14 16.54
CA GLU A 45 -16.06 17.79 16.17
C GLU A 45 -16.49 17.66 14.70
N MET A 46 -16.26 18.69 13.87
CA MET A 46 -16.84 18.90 12.53
C MET A 46 -18.37 19.00 12.49
N TYR A 47 -19.08 18.02 13.04
CA TYR A 47 -20.53 17.97 13.09
C TYR A 47 -20.99 17.39 14.42
N VAL A 48 -22.02 18.00 15.02
CA VAL A 48 -22.67 17.52 16.23
C VAL A 48 -24.18 17.33 16.02
N LYS A 49 -24.77 16.38 16.75
CA LYS A 49 -26.22 16.17 16.79
C LYS A 49 -26.90 17.27 17.61
N GLY A 50 -28.11 17.65 17.21
CA GLY A 50 -28.92 18.57 17.99
C GLY A 50 -30.37 18.67 17.52
N LYS A 51 -31.12 19.44 18.29
CA LYS A 51 -32.53 19.71 18.09
C LYS A 51 -32.74 21.14 17.58
N LEU A 52 -33.40 21.27 16.45
CA LEU A 52 -33.85 22.55 15.91
C LEU A 52 -34.93 23.15 16.82
N THR A 53 -34.66 24.34 17.34
CA THR A 53 -35.58 25.09 18.20
C THR A 53 -36.25 26.25 17.48
N LYS A 54 -35.54 26.90 16.54
CA LYS A 54 -36.05 28.07 15.82
C LYS A 54 -35.48 28.18 14.40
N ARG A 55 -36.31 28.63 13.45
CA ARG A 55 -35.90 29.10 12.12
C ARG A 55 -36.46 30.49 11.88
N GLU A 56 -35.58 31.46 11.64
CA GLU A 56 -35.97 32.84 11.36
C GLU A 56 -34.86 33.56 10.58
N GLY A 57 -35.24 34.36 9.56
CA GLY A 57 -34.30 35.24 8.85
C GLY A 57 -33.14 34.52 8.16
N GLY A 58 -33.35 33.30 7.63
CA GLY A 58 -32.31 32.49 6.98
C GLY A 58 -31.29 31.87 7.93
N LYS A 59 -31.60 31.84 9.23
CA LYS A 59 -30.78 31.23 10.27
C LYS A 59 -31.57 30.15 11.02
N ALA A 60 -30.85 29.12 11.45
CA ALA A 60 -31.36 28.06 12.29
C ALA A 60 -30.69 28.08 13.66
N THR A 61 -31.49 27.98 14.72
CA THR A 61 -31.00 27.80 16.09
C THR A 61 -31.15 26.33 16.47
N ILE A 62 -30.02 25.70 16.78
CA ILE A 62 -29.92 24.28 17.18
C ILE A 62 -29.47 24.23 18.65
N GLU A 63 -30.19 23.48 19.47
CA GLU A 63 -29.74 23.03 20.78
C GLU A 63 -29.02 21.69 20.60
N THR A 64 -27.70 21.69 20.77
CA THR A 64 -26.86 20.49 20.62
C THR A 64 -27.09 19.51 21.76
N ASP A 65 -26.82 18.22 21.53
CA ASP A 65 -26.93 17.17 22.56
C ASP A 65 -25.99 17.44 23.77
N GLY A 66 -24.95 18.26 23.60
CA GLY A 66 -24.07 18.75 24.66
C GLY A 66 -24.62 19.93 25.48
N GLY A 67 -25.87 20.34 25.24
CA GLY A 67 -26.55 21.44 25.95
C GLY A 67 -26.17 22.85 25.49
N LYS A 68 -25.34 22.99 24.44
CA LYS A 68 -24.98 24.27 23.85
C LYS A 68 -26.00 24.67 22.80
N THR A 69 -26.47 25.92 22.83
CA THR A 69 -27.31 26.48 21.76
C THR A 69 -26.43 27.24 20.76
N VAL A 70 -26.53 26.90 19.49
CA VAL A 70 -25.80 27.54 18.39
C VAL A 70 -26.79 28.09 17.37
N THR A 71 -26.48 29.26 16.80
CA THR A 71 -27.27 29.84 15.70
C THR A 71 -26.37 29.97 14.48
N VAL A 72 -26.71 29.21 13.43
CA VAL A 72 -25.93 29.10 12.19
C VAL A 72 -26.80 29.45 10.99
N LYS A 73 -26.22 29.49 9.78
CA LYS A 73 -27.02 29.63 8.56
C LYS A 73 -27.80 28.34 8.33
N GLU A 74 -28.93 28.44 7.64
CA GLU A 74 -29.72 27.24 7.31
C GLU A 74 -28.94 26.22 6.45
N ASP A 75 -27.96 26.66 5.66
CA ASP A 75 -27.10 25.78 4.86
C ASP A 75 -26.10 24.96 5.72
N ASP A 76 -25.85 25.39 6.96
CA ASP A 76 -24.90 24.77 7.90
C ASP A 76 -25.59 23.73 8.81
N ILE A 77 -26.87 23.42 8.56
CA ILE A 77 -27.60 22.35 9.24
C ILE A 77 -27.98 21.24 8.26
N HIS A 78 -27.86 19.99 8.70
CA HIS A 78 -28.11 18.82 7.86
C HIS A 78 -29.13 17.88 8.52
N PRO A 79 -30.16 17.40 7.81
CA PRO A 79 -31.17 16.54 8.39
C PRO A 79 -30.58 15.19 8.84
N MET A 80 -31.05 14.68 9.97
CA MET A 80 -30.66 13.37 10.49
C MET A 80 -31.52 12.25 9.89
N ASN A 81 -30.93 11.07 9.71
CA ASN A 81 -31.69 9.87 9.35
C ASN A 81 -32.47 9.31 10.56
N PRO A 82 -33.68 8.75 10.35
CA PRO A 82 -34.43 8.10 11.42
C PRO A 82 -33.71 6.85 11.97
N PRO A 83 -33.96 6.45 13.24
CA PRO A 83 -33.28 5.35 13.92
C PRO A 83 -33.39 3.99 13.23
N LYS A 84 -34.35 3.80 12.33
CA LYS A 84 -34.41 2.61 11.44
C LYS A 84 -33.11 2.38 10.66
N TYR A 85 -32.30 3.42 10.49
CA TYR A 85 -31.00 3.39 9.80
C TYR A 85 -29.80 3.35 10.78
N ASP A 86 -30.00 3.09 12.07
CA ASP A 86 -28.90 2.90 13.04
C ASP A 86 -27.92 1.84 12.52
N LYS A 87 -26.64 2.22 12.47
CA LYS A 87 -25.53 1.35 12.06
C LYS A 87 -25.82 0.55 10.79
N ILE A 88 -26.48 1.18 9.81
CA ILE A 88 -26.90 0.51 8.58
C ILE A 88 -25.72 -0.13 7.85
N GLU A 89 -25.96 -1.28 7.24
CA GLU A 89 -24.95 -2.04 6.51
C GLU A 89 -24.58 -1.41 5.18
N ASP A 90 -25.52 -0.76 4.51
CA ASP A 90 -25.30 -0.03 3.26
C ASP A 90 -25.85 1.40 3.37
N MET A 91 -24.93 2.35 3.44
CA MET A 91 -25.25 3.78 3.58
C MET A 91 -26.03 4.33 2.39
N ALA A 92 -25.98 3.70 1.21
CA ALA A 92 -26.78 4.12 0.06
C ALA A 92 -28.29 3.91 0.27
N MET A 93 -28.71 3.14 1.28
CA MET A 93 -30.13 2.93 1.60
C MET A 93 -30.70 4.01 2.55
N MET A 94 -29.87 4.93 3.05
CA MET A 94 -30.31 6.04 3.89
C MET A 94 -31.19 7.02 3.12
N THR A 95 -32.12 7.69 3.81
CA THR A 95 -33.00 8.70 3.17
C THR A 95 -32.26 10.00 2.95
N HIS A 96 -31.55 10.48 3.97
CA HIS A 96 -30.71 11.66 3.87
C HIS A 96 -29.29 11.22 3.56
N LEU A 97 -28.79 11.61 2.39
CA LEU A 97 -27.43 11.36 1.93
C LEU A 97 -26.64 12.66 2.03
N ASN A 98 -26.08 12.92 3.20
CA ASN A 98 -25.24 14.08 3.48
C ASN A 98 -23.97 13.66 4.24
N GLU A 99 -22.95 14.51 4.24
CA GLU A 99 -21.65 14.24 4.87
C GLU A 99 -21.76 13.79 6.34
N PRO A 100 -22.51 14.48 7.24
CA PRO A 100 -22.60 14.04 8.62
C PRO A 100 -23.32 12.70 8.79
N THR A 101 -24.32 12.36 7.98
CA THR A 101 -24.98 11.05 8.08
C THR A 101 -24.03 9.89 7.75
N VAL A 102 -23.16 10.06 6.76
CA VAL A 102 -22.11 9.08 6.42
C VAL A 102 -21.10 8.99 7.54
N LEU A 103 -20.59 10.12 8.02
CA LEU A 103 -19.61 10.19 9.11
C LEU A 103 -20.14 9.50 10.38
N TYR A 104 -21.36 9.81 10.80
CA TYR A 104 -21.94 9.25 12.02
C TYR A 104 -22.23 7.76 11.91
N ASN A 105 -22.71 7.27 10.76
CA ASN A 105 -22.91 5.83 10.59
C ASN A 105 -21.58 5.06 10.69
N LEU A 106 -20.52 5.58 10.06
CA LEU A 106 -19.18 5.01 10.19
C LEU A 106 -18.66 5.10 11.64
N LYS A 107 -18.80 6.26 12.29
CA LYS A 107 -18.38 6.51 13.69
C LYS A 107 -19.05 5.54 14.66
N GLU A 108 -20.36 5.34 14.54
CA GLU A 108 -21.15 4.48 15.43
C GLU A 108 -20.91 2.98 15.19
N ARG A 109 -20.74 2.57 13.94
CA ARG A 109 -20.32 1.20 13.59
C ARG A 109 -18.92 0.91 14.10
N PHE A 110 -17.98 1.84 13.90
CA PHE A 110 -16.61 1.71 14.37
C PHE A 110 -16.51 1.69 15.90
N ALA A 111 -17.28 2.53 16.61
CA ALA A 111 -17.38 2.49 18.07
C ALA A 111 -17.88 1.13 18.60
N SER A 112 -18.60 0.39 17.76
CA SER A 112 -19.04 -0.99 18.01
C SER A 112 -18.10 -2.07 17.49
N TRP A 113 -16.89 -1.70 17.04
CA TRP A 113 -15.90 -2.58 16.40
C TRP A 113 -16.36 -3.25 15.10
N MET A 114 -17.40 -2.72 14.44
CA MET A 114 -17.80 -3.12 13.10
C MET A 114 -17.07 -2.26 12.06
N ILE A 115 -15.96 -2.78 11.54
CA ILE A 115 -15.04 -2.01 10.68
C ILE A 115 -15.47 -1.91 9.22
N TYR A 116 -16.35 -2.80 8.76
CA TYR A 116 -16.82 -2.87 7.38
C TYR A 116 -18.20 -2.23 7.25
N THR A 117 -18.38 -1.38 6.26
CA THR A 117 -19.67 -0.75 5.94
C THR A 117 -19.77 -0.55 4.43
N TYR A 118 -20.89 -0.89 3.82
CA TYR A 118 -21.10 -0.60 2.40
C TYR A 118 -21.54 0.86 2.18
N SER A 119 -21.17 1.38 1.02
CA SER A 119 -21.68 2.64 0.47
C SER A 119 -21.93 2.44 -1.02
N GLY A 120 -23.10 1.89 -1.38
CA GLY A 120 -23.42 1.57 -2.76
C GLY A 120 -22.51 0.47 -3.30
N LEU A 121 -21.60 0.79 -4.23
CA LEU A 121 -20.62 -0.19 -4.73
C LEU A 121 -19.41 -0.36 -3.83
N PHE A 122 -19.14 0.61 -2.95
CA PHE A 122 -17.94 0.62 -2.12
C PHE A 122 -18.10 -0.23 -0.86
N CYS A 123 -17.01 -0.87 -0.45
CA CYS A 123 -16.84 -1.45 0.87
C CYS A 123 -15.86 -0.57 1.65
N VAL A 124 -16.39 0.27 2.55
CA VAL A 124 -15.60 1.15 3.41
C VAL A 124 -15.05 0.33 4.57
N VAL A 125 -13.75 0.46 4.81
CA VAL A 125 -13.03 -0.22 5.89
C VAL A 125 -12.36 0.84 6.77
N VAL A 126 -12.65 0.83 8.07
CA VAL A 126 -11.98 1.70 9.05
C VAL A 126 -10.95 0.89 9.82
N ASN A 127 -9.67 1.28 9.78
CA ASN A 127 -8.59 0.54 10.41
C ASN A 127 -8.79 0.47 11.95
N PRO A 128 -8.96 -0.74 12.55
CA PRO A 128 -9.24 -0.87 13.98
C PRO A 128 -8.00 -0.66 14.88
N TYR A 129 -6.79 -0.68 14.32
CA TYR A 129 -5.54 -0.74 15.09
C TYR A 129 -5.51 -1.88 16.13
N LYS A 130 -6.31 -2.92 15.91
CA LYS A 130 -6.48 -4.08 16.79
C LYS A 130 -6.71 -5.33 15.97
N TRP A 131 -6.30 -6.46 16.53
CA TRP A 131 -6.61 -7.77 15.95
C TRP A 131 -8.06 -8.13 16.23
N LEU A 132 -8.83 -8.40 15.18
CA LEU A 132 -10.21 -8.87 15.26
C LEU A 132 -10.30 -10.27 14.61
N PRO A 133 -11.16 -11.18 15.12
CA PRO A 133 -11.32 -12.54 14.59
C PRO A 133 -12.07 -12.60 13.24
N VAL A 134 -12.27 -11.46 12.57
CA VAL A 134 -13.02 -11.35 11.30
C VAL A 134 -12.30 -12.00 10.11
N TYR A 135 -11.05 -12.41 10.27
CA TYR A 135 -10.26 -13.09 9.23
C TYR A 135 -10.08 -14.58 9.49
N ASP A 136 -10.73 -15.14 10.51
CA ASP A 136 -10.59 -16.55 10.86
C ASP A 136 -11.17 -17.46 9.77
N GLN A 137 -10.65 -18.69 9.68
CA GLN A 137 -11.07 -19.67 8.68
C GLN A 137 -12.59 -19.95 8.72
N GLN A 138 -13.19 -19.89 9.92
CA GLN A 138 -14.63 -20.03 10.08
C GLN A 138 -15.40 -18.94 9.32
N VAL A 139 -14.93 -17.70 9.37
CA VAL A 139 -15.52 -16.56 8.66
C VAL A 139 -15.35 -16.73 7.15
N VAL A 140 -14.18 -17.17 6.69
CA VAL A 140 -13.93 -17.47 5.27
C VAL A 140 -14.96 -18.46 4.72
N CYS A 141 -15.20 -19.56 5.46
CA CYS A 141 -16.19 -20.57 5.09
C CYS A 141 -17.62 -20.01 5.08
N ALA A 142 -17.97 -19.14 6.02
CA ALA A 142 -19.30 -18.55 6.13
C ALA A 142 -19.65 -17.61 4.95
N TYR A 143 -18.67 -16.88 4.41
CA TYR A 143 -18.88 -16.00 3.24
C TYR A 143 -18.90 -16.73 1.91
N ARG A 144 -18.40 -17.97 1.85
CA ARG A 144 -18.28 -18.73 0.59
C ARG A 144 -19.66 -19.00 -0.01
N GLY A 145 -19.85 -18.65 -1.28
CA GLY A 145 -21.09 -18.91 -2.00
C GLY A 145 -22.23 -17.94 -1.64
N LYS A 146 -21.99 -16.91 -0.81
CA LYS A 146 -23.03 -16.00 -0.34
C LYS A 146 -23.16 -14.77 -1.23
N LYS A 147 -24.40 -14.43 -1.57
CA LYS A 147 -24.67 -13.14 -2.20
C LYS A 147 -24.43 -12.02 -1.20
N ARG A 148 -24.07 -10.84 -1.68
CA ARG A 148 -23.82 -9.65 -0.84
C ARG A 148 -24.95 -9.32 0.14
N ILE A 149 -26.21 -9.59 -0.19
CA ILE A 149 -27.37 -9.34 0.66
C ILE A 149 -27.61 -10.41 1.74
N GLU A 150 -26.97 -11.57 1.61
CA GLU A 150 -27.13 -12.73 2.51
C GLU A 150 -26.13 -12.71 3.67
N ALA A 151 -25.13 -11.82 3.62
CA ALA A 151 -24.05 -11.73 4.60
C ALA A 151 -23.80 -10.26 5.00
N PRO A 152 -23.30 -10.00 6.21
CA PRO A 152 -22.95 -8.64 6.62
C PRO A 152 -21.81 -8.05 5.78
N PRO A 153 -21.58 -6.73 5.85
CA PRO A 153 -20.49 -6.09 5.13
C PRO A 153 -19.14 -6.70 5.46
N HIS A 154 -18.40 -7.12 4.43
CA HIS A 154 -17.06 -7.67 4.59
C HIS A 154 -16.29 -7.70 3.28
N ILE A 155 -14.96 -7.62 3.35
CA ILE A 155 -14.11 -7.75 2.17
C ILE A 155 -14.22 -9.13 1.50
N PHE A 156 -14.46 -10.19 2.28
CA PHE A 156 -14.71 -11.54 1.74
C PHE A 156 -15.99 -11.64 0.92
N SER A 157 -17.02 -10.84 1.23
CA SER A 157 -18.21 -10.79 0.37
C SER A 157 -17.85 -10.20 -0.99
N ILE A 158 -17.07 -9.13 -1.03
CA ILE A 158 -16.56 -8.54 -2.29
C ILE A 158 -15.72 -9.55 -3.07
N SER A 159 -14.79 -10.25 -2.40
CA SER A 159 -13.95 -11.27 -3.03
C SER A 159 -14.77 -12.44 -3.58
N ASP A 160 -15.69 -13.01 -2.80
CA ASP A 160 -16.51 -14.15 -3.23
C ASP A 160 -17.44 -13.77 -4.38
N ASN A 161 -18.04 -12.58 -4.33
CA ASN A 161 -18.91 -12.11 -5.41
C ASN A 161 -18.09 -11.88 -6.70
N ALA A 162 -16.89 -11.30 -6.62
CA ALA A 162 -15.98 -11.20 -7.77
C ALA A 162 -15.62 -12.58 -8.34
N TYR A 163 -15.34 -13.56 -7.48
CA TYR A 163 -15.07 -14.94 -7.92
C TYR A 163 -16.29 -15.59 -8.60
N GLN A 164 -17.48 -15.42 -8.04
CA GLN A 164 -18.71 -15.93 -8.63
C GLN A 164 -19.03 -15.26 -9.97
N PHE A 165 -18.90 -13.94 -10.08
CA PHE A 165 -19.13 -13.21 -11.33
C PHE A 165 -18.11 -13.61 -12.39
N MET A 166 -16.83 -13.76 -12.05
CA MET A 166 -15.82 -14.27 -12.98
C MET A 166 -16.22 -15.63 -13.59
N LEU A 167 -16.73 -16.56 -12.76
CA LEU A 167 -17.14 -17.89 -13.23
C LEU A 167 -18.44 -17.89 -14.02
N THR A 168 -19.38 -17.03 -13.64
CA THR A 168 -20.73 -16.95 -14.23
C THR A 168 -20.70 -16.17 -15.54
N ASP A 169 -20.13 -14.97 -15.50
CA ASP A 169 -20.15 -14.00 -16.60
C ASP A 169 -19.00 -14.22 -17.58
N ARG A 170 -17.98 -15.00 -17.18
CA ARG A 170 -16.78 -15.28 -17.99
C ARG A 170 -16.01 -14.01 -18.34
N GLU A 171 -15.89 -13.11 -17.38
CA GLU A 171 -15.15 -11.85 -17.50
C GLU A 171 -14.09 -11.73 -16.40
N ASN A 172 -12.95 -11.11 -16.74
CA ASN A 172 -11.93 -10.75 -15.75
C ASN A 172 -12.50 -9.72 -14.77
N GLN A 173 -12.07 -9.80 -13.51
CA GLN A 173 -12.55 -8.91 -12.45
C GLN A 173 -11.41 -8.10 -11.88
N SER A 174 -11.75 -7.00 -11.20
CA SER A 174 -10.78 -6.20 -10.47
C SER A 174 -11.33 -5.71 -9.14
N ILE A 175 -10.50 -5.77 -8.10
CA ILE A 175 -10.76 -5.20 -6.78
C ILE A 175 -9.76 -4.06 -6.57
N LEU A 176 -10.27 -2.84 -6.46
CA LEU A 176 -9.46 -1.65 -6.22
C LEU A 176 -9.47 -1.34 -4.73
N ILE A 177 -8.31 -1.38 -4.09
CA ILE A 177 -8.13 -1.07 -2.67
C ILE A 177 -7.44 0.29 -2.56
N THR A 178 -8.25 1.31 -2.23
CA THR A 178 -7.78 2.69 -2.12
C THR A 178 -7.81 3.17 -0.68
N GLY A 179 -6.94 4.12 -0.36
CA GLY A 179 -6.88 4.75 0.95
C GLY A 179 -5.56 5.48 1.15
N GLU A 180 -5.55 6.42 2.09
CA GLU A 180 -4.32 7.08 2.49
C GLU A 180 -3.31 6.08 3.11
N SER A 181 -2.09 6.56 3.29
CA SER A 181 -1.09 5.88 4.10
C SER A 181 -1.63 5.56 5.50
N GLY A 182 -1.41 4.34 6.00
CA GLY A 182 -1.95 3.90 7.31
C GLY A 182 -3.40 3.38 7.29
N ALA A 183 -4.14 3.48 6.19
CA ALA A 183 -5.53 3.00 6.10
C ALA A 183 -5.68 1.45 6.16
N GLY A 184 -4.57 0.70 6.08
CA GLY A 184 -4.59 -0.77 6.13
C GLY A 184 -4.79 -1.45 4.77
N LYS A 185 -4.44 -0.79 3.66
CA LYS A 185 -4.54 -1.34 2.29
C LYS A 185 -3.83 -2.68 2.13
N THR A 186 -2.52 -2.73 2.45
CA THR A 186 -1.68 -3.93 2.33
C THR A 186 -2.25 -5.13 3.10
N VAL A 187 -2.80 -4.88 4.29
CA VAL A 187 -3.45 -5.94 5.11
C VAL A 187 -4.68 -6.47 4.39
N ASN A 188 -5.55 -5.60 3.90
CA ASN A 188 -6.73 -5.99 3.13
C ASN A 188 -6.36 -6.73 1.83
N THR A 189 -5.37 -6.26 1.08
CA THR A 189 -4.80 -6.92 -0.10
C THR A 189 -4.38 -8.36 0.23
N LYS A 190 -3.61 -8.55 1.32
CA LYS A 190 -3.20 -9.87 1.79
C LYS A 190 -4.39 -10.77 2.11
N ARG A 191 -5.43 -10.25 2.78
CA ARG A 191 -6.64 -11.02 3.12
C ARG A 191 -7.46 -11.41 1.90
N VAL A 192 -7.53 -10.55 0.87
CA VAL A 192 -8.18 -10.87 -0.41
C VAL A 192 -7.46 -12.02 -1.11
N ILE A 193 -6.12 -11.96 -1.19
CA ILE A 193 -5.31 -13.02 -1.81
C ILE A 193 -5.50 -14.35 -1.06
N GLN A 194 -5.42 -14.33 0.28
CA GLN A 194 -5.65 -15.51 1.12
C GLN A 194 -7.04 -16.11 0.92
N TYR A 195 -8.06 -15.27 0.76
CA TYR A 195 -9.42 -15.71 0.48
C TYR A 195 -9.49 -16.51 -0.82
N PHE A 196 -8.94 -15.95 -1.92
CA PHE A 196 -8.91 -16.63 -3.22
C PHE A 196 -8.13 -17.93 -3.19
N ALA A 197 -6.96 -17.95 -2.55
CA ALA A 197 -6.17 -19.16 -2.38
C ALA A 197 -6.98 -20.26 -1.65
N THR A 198 -7.67 -19.89 -0.57
CA THR A 198 -8.45 -20.84 0.24
C THR A 198 -9.63 -21.44 -0.54
N ILE A 199 -10.43 -20.60 -1.21
CA ILE A 199 -11.64 -21.09 -1.91
C ILE A 199 -11.30 -21.87 -3.19
N ALA A 200 -10.19 -21.54 -3.86
CA ALA A 200 -9.77 -22.17 -5.10
C ALA A 200 -9.06 -23.52 -4.88
N VAL A 201 -8.47 -23.74 -3.70
CA VAL A 201 -7.80 -25.01 -3.34
C VAL A 201 -8.78 -26.07 -2.81
N ALA A 202 -9.92 -25.66 -2.25
CA ALA A 202 -10.91 -26.53 -1.58
C ALA A 202 -11.61 -27.61 -2.45
N GLY A 203 -11.09 -27.91 -3.66
CA GLY A 203 -11.58 -28.95 -4.57
C GLY A 203 -10.49 -29.90 -5.10
N GLY A 204 -9.32 -29.99 -4.46
CA GLY A 204 -8.26 -30.93 -4.81
C GLY A 204 -7.46 -31.39 -3.60
N LYS A 205 -7.03 -32.67 -3.59
CA LYS A 205 -6.03 -33.14 -2.63
C LYS A 205 -4.79 -32.24 -2.75
N LYS A 206 -4.25 -31.77 -1.62
CA LYS A 206 -2.90 -31.16 -1.59
C LYS A 206 -1.96 -32.16 -2.26
N ALA A 207 -1.51 -31.86 -3.48
CA ALA A 207 -0.36 -32.55 -4.02
C ALA A 207 0.82 -32.15 -3.15
N GLU A 208 1.62 -33.13 -2.72
CA GLU A 208 2.89 -32.90 -2.04
C GLU A 208 3.84 -32.20 -3.03
N SER A 209 3.68 -30.88 -3.21
CA SER A 209 4.77 -30.06 -3.75
C SER A 209 5.87 -30.03 -2.69
N SER A 210 7.09 -30.31 -3.14
CA SER A 210 8.31 -30.35 -2.33
C SER A 210 8.30 -29.28 -1.22
N LYS A 211 8.51 -29.71 0.03
CA LYS A 211 8.52 -28.90 1.27
C LYS A 211 9.38 -27.61 1.21
N ILE A 212 10.18 -27.43 0.16
CA ILE A 212 11.09 -26.31 -0.04
C ILE A 212 10.41 -25.12 -0.75
N GLN A 213 9.39 -25.34 -1.59
CA GLN A 213 8.90 -24.29 -2.51
C GLN A 213 7.59 -23.61 -2.11
N GLY A 214 7.00 -23.94 -0.94
CA GLY A 214 5.73 -23.38 -0.48
C GLY A 214 4.54 -23.66 -1.42
N SER A 215 3.34 -23.25 -1.02
CA SER A 215 2.20 -23.17 -1.95
C SER A 215 2.28 -21.87 -2.79
N LEU A 216 1.55 -21.77 -3.91
CA LEU A 216 1.51 -20.52 -4.68
C LEU A 216 1.03 -19.33 -3.82
N GLU A 217 0.14 -19.58 -2.84
CA GLU A 217 -0.26 -18.60 -1.85
C GLU A 217 0.94 -18.09 -1.03
N ASP A 218 1.74 -19.01 -0.50
CA ASP A 218 2.93 -18.67 0.28
C ASP A 218 3.92 -17.86 -0.56
N GLN A 219 4.06 -18.18 -1.85
CA GLN A 219 4.94 -17.44 -2.77
C GLN A 219 4.43 -16.02 -3.03
N ILE A 220 3.13 -15.83 -3.29
CA ILE A 220 2.54 -14.49 -3.48
C ILE A 220 2.70 -13.66 -2.21
N ILE A 221 2.52 -14.27 -1.03
CA ILE A 221 2.68 -13.58 0.25
C ILE A 221 4.16 -13.28 0.54
N ALA A 222 5.06 -14.20 0.20
CA ALA A 222 6.51 -14.06 0.38
C ALA A 222 7.13 -12.99 -0.54
N ALA A 223 6.46 -12.62 -1.64
CA ALA A 223 6.88 -11.49 -2.47
C ALA A 223 6.81 -10.14 -1.72
N ASN A 224 5.94 -10.01 -0.71
CA ASN A 224 5.72 -8.72 -0.06
C ASN A 224 6.95 -8.19 0.69
N PRO A 225 7.64 -8.93 1.59
CA PRO A 225 8.84 -8.42 2.25
C PRO A 225 9.88 -7.85 1.28
N LEU A 226 10.12 -8.53 0.15
CA LEU A 226 11.05 -8.04 -0.88
C LEU A 226 10.54 -6.75 -1.55
N LEU A 227 9.28 -6.72 -1.97
CA LEU A 227 8.69 -5.54 -2.60
C LEU A 227 8.56 -4.36 -1.64
N GLU A 228 8.31 -4.61 -0.36
CA GLU A 228 8.24 -3.58 0.68
C GLU A 228 9.63 -3.04 1.01
N ALA A 229 10.65 -3.88 1.08
CA ALA A 229 12.03 -3.44 1.30
C ALA A 229 12.50 -2.43 0.24
N TYR A 230 12.15 -2.68 -1.03
CA TYR A 230 12.58 -1.85 -2.17
C TYR A 230 11.55 -0.83 -2.67
N GLY A 231 10.31 -0.92 -2.20
CA GLY A 231 9.19 -0.12 -2.70
C GLY A 231 8.45 0.67 -1.62
N ASN A 232 8.71 0.38 -0.34
CA ASN A 232 8.12 1.11 0.77
C ASN A 232 9.14 1.95 1.53
N ALA A 233 8.64 3.03 2.11
CA ALA A 233 9.44 3.96 2.89
C ALA A 233 8.62 4.61 4.01
N LYS A 234 9.34 5.18 4.98
CA LYS A 234 8.72 6.01 6.01
C LYS A 234 8.42 7.40 5.45
N THR A 235 7.17 7.79 5.57
CA THR A 235 6.63 9.12 5.21
C THR A 235 6.21 9.87 6.47
N VAL A 236 5.77 11.11 6.35
CA VAL A 236 5.24 11.89 7.47
C VAL A 236 4.03 11.20 8.13
N ARG A 237 3.17 10.53 7.34
CA ARG A 237 1.89 9.97 7.82
C ARG A 237 1.91 8.46 8.09
N ASN A 238 2.93 7.74 7.63
CA ASN A 238 3.00 6.28 7.75
C ASN A 238 4.44 5.81 7.67
N ASP A 239 4.78 4.91 8.58
CA ASP A 239 6.10 4.33 8.73
C ASP A 239 6.44 3.30 7.64
N ASN A 240 5.44 2.66 7.01
CA ASN A 240 5.63 1.68 5.93
C ASN A 240 4.69 2.00 4.75
N SER A 241 4.94 3.12 4.05
CA SER A 241 4.11 3.59 2.92
C SER A 241 4.60 3.00 1.61
N SER A 242 3.72 2.34 0.85
CA SER A 242 4.02 1.90 -0.52
C SER A 242 4.16 3.09 -1.46
N ARG A 243 5.33 3.20 -2.10
CA ARG A 243 5.68 4.27 -3.03
C ARG A 243 5.72 3.80 -4.48
N PHE A 244 4.85 2.84 -4.79
CA PHE A 244 4.54 2.31 -6.10
C PHE A 244 3.10 1.76 -6.07
N GLY A 245 2.43 1.76 -7.21
CA GLY A 245 1.19 1.02 -7.42
C GLY A 245 1.50 -0.44 -7.72
N LYS A 246 0.71 -1.36 -7.14
CA LYS A 246 0.87 -2.81 -7.29
C LYS A 246 -0.44 -3.41 -7.78
N PHE A 247 -0.41 -4.07 -8.93
CA PHE A 247 -1.55 -4.79 -9.49
C PHE A 247 -1.23 -6.28 -9.54
N ILE A 248 -1.88 -7.05 -8.68
CA ILE A 248 -1.66 -8.51 -8.57
C ILE A 248 -2.78 -9.20 -9.34
N ARG A 249 -2.44 -9.88 -10.44
CA ARG A 249 -3.39 -10.72 -11.17
C ARG A 249 -3.33 -12.14 -10.63
N ILE A 250 -4.44 -12.62 -10.10
CA ILE A 250 -4.60 -14.03 -9.71
C ILE A 250 -5.34 -14.72 -10.84
N HIS A 251 -4.66 -15.64 -11.53
CA HIS A 251 -5.21 -16.36 -12.68
C HIS A 251 -5.94 -17.61 -12.24
N PHE A 252 -7.06 -17.88 -12.91
CA PHE A 252 -7.90 -19.04 -12.71
C PHE A 252 -8.05 -19.80 -14.02
N GLY A 253 -8.03 -21.12 -13.93
CA GLY A 253 -8.37 -22.01 -15.04
C GLY A 253 -9.88 -22.12 -15.25
N THR A 254 -10.31 -22.83 -16.28
CA THR A 254 -11.73 -23.00 -16.65
C THR A 254 -12.62 -23.54 -15.53
N SER A 255 -12.04 -24.34 -14.62
CA SER A 255 -12.74 -24.93 -13.47
C SER A 255 -12.78 -24.04 -12.22
N GLY A 256 -12.30 -22.79 -12.30
CA GLY A 256 -12.19 -21.87 -11.15
C GLY A 256 -11.05 -22.19 -10.19
N LYS A 257 -10.17 -23.14 -10.53
CA LYS A 257 -8.98 -23.41 -9.73
C LYS A 257 -7.90 -22.39 -10.04
N LEU A 258 -7.12 -22.06 -9.02
CA LEU A 258 -5.99 -21.15 -9.14
C LEU A 258 -4.92 -21.77 -10.06
N ALA A 259 -4.54 -21.02 -11.08
CA ALA A 259 -3.62 -21.44 -12.14
C ALA A 259 -2.23 -20.84 -11.93
N SER A 260 -2.13 -19.52 -11.82
CA SER A 260 -0.87 -18.79 -11.63
C SER A 260 -1.14 -17.42 -11.03
N ALA A 261 -0.10 -16.65 -10.75
CA ALA A 261 -0.23 -15.23 -10.42
C ALA A 261 0.84 -14.42 -11.14
N ASP A 262 0.61 -13.12 -11.28
CA ASP A 262 1.65 -12.18 -11.66
C ASP A 262 1.38 -10.81 -11.04
N ILE A 263 2.42 -10.00 -10.99
CA ILE A 263 2.46 -8.68 -10.37
C ILE A 263 2.91 -7.69 -11.43
N GLU A 264 2.12 -6.65 -11.63
CA GLU A 264 2.51 -5.46 -12.37
C GLU A 264 2.73 -4.31 -11.40
N THR A 265 3.77 -3.52 -11.63
CA THR A 265 4.08 -2.36 -10.80
C THR A 265 4.00 -1.08 -11.61
N TYR A 266 3.59 -0.01 -10.95
CA TYR A 266 3.31 1.28 -11.56
C TYR A 266 3.95 2.38 -10.72
N LEU A 267 4.51 3.41 -11.38
CA LEU A 267 4.85 4.69 -10.75
C LEU A 267 5.69 4.58 -9.46
N LEU A 268 6.80 3.84 -9.51
CA LEU A 268 7.79 3.86 -8.41
C LEU A 268 8.29 5.30 -8.22
N GLU A 269 8.25 5.81 -6.98
CA GLU A 269 8.69 7.15 -6.61
C GLU A 269 10.22 7.31 -6.65
N LYS A 270 10.78 7.39 -7.86
CA LYS A 270 12.24 7.39 -8.10
C LYS A 270 12.97 8.51 -7.34
N SER A 271 12.33 9.65 -7.13
CA SER A 271 12.93 10.79 -6.39
C SER A 271 13.45 10.36 -5.01
N ARG A 272 12.77 9.42 -4.36
CA ARG A 272 13.08 8.93 -3.01
C ARG A 272 14.44 8.25 -2.88
N VAL A 273 14.94 7.67 -3.98
CA VAL A 273 16.29 7.06 -4.05
C VAL A 273 17.38 8.09 -3.77
N THR A 274 17.16 9.36 -4.15
CA THR A 274 18.18 10.41 -4.09
C THR A 274 17.83 11.55 -3.14
N PHE A 275 16.62 11.57 -2.60
CA PHE A 275 16.08 12.69 -1.84
C PHE A 275 15.08 12.23 -0.78
N GLN A 276 15.11 12.88 0.38
CA GLN A 276 14.13 12.71 1.45
C GLN A 276 13.76 14.07 2.05
N LEU A 277 12.51 14.22 2.48
CA LEU A 277 12.14 15.30 3.39
C LEU A 277 12.69 15.03 4.79
N SER A 278 12.81 16.08 5.61
CA SER A 278 13.42 16.00 6.95
C SER A 278 12.77 14.96 7.87
N ALA A 279 11.45 14.79 7.78
CA ALA A 279 10.69 13.82 8.55
C ALA A 279 10.38 12.54 7.75
N GLU A 280 11.13 12.23 6.69
CA GLU A 280 10.95 11.03 5.87
C GLU A 280 12.24 10.23 5.74
N ARG A 281 12.08 8.99 5.28
CA ARG A 281 13.18 8.05 5.03
C ARG A 281 13.20 7.66 3.55
N SER A 282 14.35 7.18 3.08
CA SER A 282 14.44 6.45 1.82
C SER A 282 13.81 5.05 1.94
N TYR A 283 13.95 4.22 0.90
CA TYR A 283 13.46 2.84 0.91
C TYR A 283 14.12 2.01 2.01
N HIS A 284 13.35 1.08 2.60
CA HIS A 284 13.75 0.34 3.79
C HIS A 284 15.04 -0.48 3.61
N ILE A 285 15.28 -1.01 2.41
CA ILE A 285 16.43 -1.86 2.11
C ILE A 285 17.77 -1.22 2.47
N PHE A 286 17.94 0.10 2.28
CA PHE A 286 19.19 0.77 2.59
C PHE A 286 19.55 0.62 4.08
N TYR A 287 18.58 0.85 4.95
CA TYR A 287 18.76 0.78 6.40
C TYR A 287 18.87 -0.66 6.89
N GLN A 288 18.11 -1.58 6.27
CA GLN A 288 18.19 -3.03 6.51
C GLN A 288 19.61 -3.57 6.25
N LEU A 289 20.23 -3.22 5.12
CA LEU A 289 21.60 -3.64 4.77
C LEU A 289 22.65 -3.07 5.72
N MET A 290 22.44 -1.85 6.22
CA MET A 290 23.38 -1.14 7.10
C MET A 290 23.29 -1.59 8.57
N THR A 291 22.35 -2.47 8.92
CA THR A 291 22.24 -3.01 10.29
C THR A 291 23.47 -3.82 10.72
N GLY A 292 24.24 -4.35 9.76
CA GLY A 292 25.35 -5.27 10.04
C GLY A 292 24.91 -6.65 10.54
N HIS A 293 23.63 -7.01 10.40
CA HIS A 293 23.14 -8.34 10.76
C HIS A 293 23.85 -9.47 10.00
N LYS A 294 24.23 -9.19 8.74
CA LYS A 294 25.10 -10.02 7.90
C LYS A 294 26.39 -9.24 7.58
N PRO A 295 27.42 -9.31 8.43
CA PRO A 295 28.66 -8.53 8.26
C PRO A 295 29.35 -8.77 6.92
N GLU A 296 29.23 -9.98 6.37
CA GLU A 296 29.76 -10.34 5.05
C GLU A 296 29.20 -9.47 3.92
N LEU A 297 27.99 -8.93 4.08
CA LEU A 297 27.40 -7.99 3.11
C LEU A 297 28.01 -6.59 3.25
N LEU A 298 28.38 -6.14 4.45
CA LEU A 298 29.06 -4.84 4.58
C LEU A 298 30.38 -4.85 3.79
N GLU A 299 31.14 -5.94 3.91
CA GLU A 299 32.38 -6.14 3.16
C GLU A 299 32.13 -6.31 1.66
N ALA A 300 31.17 -7.15 1.26
CA ALA A 300 30.88 -7.41 -0.15
C ALA A 300 30.34 -6.18 -0.90
N LEU A 301 29.66 -5.28 -0.18
CA LEU A 301 29.05 -4.06 -0.71
C LEU A 301 29.94 -2.83 -0.53
N LEU A 302 31.05 -2.96 0.21
CA LEU A 302 31.97 -1.86 0.54
C LEU A 302 31.28 -0.72 1.33
N ILE A 303 30.29 -1.07 2.16
CA ILE A 303 29.51 -0.12 2.95
C ILE A 303 29.84 -0.15 4.44
N THR A 304 29.57 0.96 5.13
CA THR A 304 29.66 1.07 6.60
C THR A 304 28.29 0.89 7.24
N THR A 305 28.25 0.88 8.57
CA THR A 305 26.99 0.88 9.33
C THR A 305 26.49 2.29 9.65
N ASN A 306 27.19 3.36 9.21
CA ASN A 306 26.82 4.75 9.47
C ASN A 306 26.06 5.35 8.28
N PRO A 307 24.73 5.56 8.36
CA PRO A 307 23.93 6.08 7.24
C PRO A 307 24.37 7.46 6.75
N TYR A 308 24.96 8.27 7.63
CA TYR A 308 25.47 9.60 7.28
C TYR A 308 26.69 9.59 6.37
N ASP A 309 27.31 8.42 6.17
CA ASP A 309 28.35 8.26 5.15
C ASP A 309 27.77 8.31 3.73
N TYR A 310 26.43 8.23 3.57
CA TYR A 310 25.74 8.16 2.28
C TYR A 310 24.66 9.23 2.17
N HIS A 311 25.04 10.39 1.62
CA HIS A 311 24.17 11.59 1.62
C HIS A 311 22.80 11.35 0.98
N MET A 312 22.70 10.55 -0.09
CA MET A 312 21.44 10.33 -0.80
C MET A 312 20.36 9.58 -0.01
N ILE A 313 20.70 8.97 1.12
CA ILE A 313 19.77 8.22 1.98
C ILE A 313 19.70 8.77 3.41
N SER A 314 20.36 9.90 3.69
CA SER A 314 20.53 10.44 5.04
C SER A 314 20.13 11.92 5.16
N GLN A 315 19.21 12.38 4.30
CA GLN A 315 18.74 13.78 4.32
C GLN A 315 17.60 14.00 5.32
N GLY A 316 16.91 12.92 5.68
CA GLY A 316 15.81 12.92 6.64
C GLY A 316 16.07 11.99 7.82
N GLU A 317 15.03 11.25 8.21
CA GLU A 317 15.07 10.28 9.31
C GLU A 317 15.82 9.01 8.90
N ILE A 318 16.55 8.44 9.85
CA ILE A 318 17.31 7.20 9.66
C ILE A 318 16.58 6.03 10.31
N THR A 319 16.14 6.20 11.56
CA THR A 319 15.51 5.17 12.38
C THR A 319 14.02 5.45 12.56
N VAL A 320 13.24 4.39 12.71
CA VAL A 320 11.79 4.47 12.86
C VAL A 320 11.40 3.61 14.05
N LYS A 321 10.74 4.19 15.06
CA LYS A 321 10.47 3.51 16.36
C LYS A 321 9.65 2.23 16.22
N SER A 322 8.80 2.16 15.20
CA SER A 322 7.88 1.04 14.94
C SER A 322 8.50 -0.07 14.09
N ILE A 323 9.71 0.12 13.54
CA ILE A 323 10.34 -0.81 12.60
C ILE A 323 11.64 -1.34 13.20
N ASN A 324 11.80 -2.66 13.19
CA ASN A 324 13.06 -3.31 13.50
C ASN A 324 13.75 -3.72 12.19
N ASP A 325 14.67 -2.88 11.70
CA ASP A 325 15.33 -3.12 10.40
C ASP A 325 16.12 -4.46 10.36
N VAL A 326 16.52 -5.04 11.50
CA VAL A 326 17.17 -6.36 11.54
C VAL A 326 16.17 -7.48 11.24
N GLU A 327 15.02 -7.46 11.90
CA GLU A 327 13.95 -8.45 11.67
C GLU A 327 13.42 -8.36 10.23
N GLU A 328 13.22 -7.13 9.74
CA GLU A 328 12.78 -6.89 8.37
C GLU A 328 13.83 -7.33 7.33
N PHE A 329 15.12 -7.18 7.64
CA PHE A 329 16.17 -7.67 6.75
C PHE A 329 16.18 -9.21 6.67
N ILE A 330 15.98 -9.90 7.79
CA ILE A 330 15.84 -11.37 7.81
C ILE A 330 14.66 -11.80 6.94
N ALA A 331 13.51 -11.13 7.08
CA ALA A 331 12.33 -11.42 6.29
C ALA A 331 12.57 -11.18 4.79
N THR A 332 13.26 -10.10 4.44
CA THR A 332 13.63 -9.75 3.05
C THR A 332 14.57 -10.78 2.44
N ASP A 333 15.65 -11.14 3.15
CA ASP A 333 16.62 -12.11 2.67
C ASP A 333 16.02 -13.52 2.51
N THR A 334 15.16 -13.92 3.45
CA THR A 334 14.41 -15.18 3.39
C THR A 334 13.42 -15.18 2.23
N ALA A 335 12.74 -14.04 1.99
CA ALA A 335 11.82 -13.89 0.87
C ALA A 335 12.53 -14.10 -0.47
N ILE A 336 13.73 -13.55 -0.66
CA ILE A 336 14.54 -13.77 -1.88
C ILE A 336 14.81 -15.26 -2.11
N ASP A 337 15.09 -16.03 -1.05
CA ASP A 337 15.31 -17.49 -1.17
C ASP A 337 14.02 -18.24 -1.52
N ILE A 338 12.90 -17.92 -0.87
CA ILE A 338 11.59 -18.55 -1.14
C ILE A 338 11.15 -18.28 -2.58
N LEU A 339 11.43 -17.07 -3.07
CA LEU A 339 11.14 -16.64 -4.44
C LEU A 339 12.15 -17.19 -5.45
N GLY A 340 13.01 -18.14 -5.08
CA GLY A 340 13.83 -18.90 -6.03
C GLY A 340 14.95 -18.11 -6.72
N PHE A 341 15.32 -16.94 -6.21
CA PHE A 341 16.52 -16.25 -6.70
C PHE A 341 17.75 -17.07 -6.34
N ASN A 342 18.66 -17.24 -7.30
CA ASN A 342 19.92 -17.92 -7.03
C ASN A 342 20.87 -17.00 -6.21
N ALA A 343 21.96 -17.55 -5.70
CA ALA A 343 22.89 -16.79 -4.86
C ALA A 343 23.58 -15.63 -5.61
N GLU A 344 23.81 -15.77 -6.91
CA GLU A 344 24.39 -14.72 -7.76
C GLU A 344 23.38 -13.58 -7.98
N ASP A 345 22.14 -13.91 -8.30
CA ASP A 345 21.02 -12.97 -8.42
C ASP A 345 20.85 -12.18 -7.11
N LYS A 346 20.79 -12.88 -5.96
CA LYS A 346 20.67 -12.27 -4.63
C LYS A 346 21.82 -11.32 -4.34
N LEU A 347 23.06 -11.76 -4.56
CA LEU A 347 24.24 -10.91 -4.35
C LEU A 347 24.26 -9.72 -5.31
N GLY A 348 23.83 -9.92 -6.56
CA GLY A 348 23.72 -8.86 -7.58
C GLY A 348 22.75 -7.76 -7.17
N ILE A 349 21.58 -8.13 -6.64
CA ILE A 349 20.59 -7.19 -6.07
C ILE A 349 21.23 -6.33 -4.96
N TYR A 350 21.93 -6.97 -4.02
CA TYR A 350 22.59 -6.25 -2.94
C TYR A 350 23.72 -5.35 -3.47
N LYS A 351 24.57 -5.85 -4.38
CA LYS A 351 25.68 -5.08 -4.99
C LYS A 351 25.18 -3.83 -5.72
N LEU A 352 24.10 -3.95 -6.49
CA LEU A 352 23.49 -2.80 -7.16
C LEU A 352 22.93 -1.79 -6.15
N THR A 353 22.35 -2.28 -5.04
CA THR A 353 21.85 -1.42 -3.96
C THR A 353 22.99 -0.65 -3.27
N GLY A 354 24.10 -1.32 -2.94
CA GLY A 354 25.30 -0.68 -2.40
C GLY A 354 25.91 0.30 -3.40
N ALA A 355 25.96 -0.04 -4.70
CA ALA A 355 26.44 0.85 -5.73
C ALA A 355 25.62 2.15 -5.80
N VAL A 356 24.29 2.07 -5.68
CA VAL A 356 23.41 3.25 -5.62
C VAL A 356 23.77 4.18 -4.45
N MET A 357 24.12 3.62 -3.28
CA MET A 357 24.57 4.43 -2.13
C MET A 357 25.89 5.17 -2.44
N HIS A 358 26.86 4.48 -3.04
CA HIS A 358 28.16 5.08 -3.40
C HIS A 358 28.07 6.16 -4.47
N HIS A 359 27.15 6.06 -5.43
CA HIS A 359 26.96 7.10 -6.45
C HIS A 359 26.67 8.47 -5.82
N GLY A 360 25.92 8.50 -4.71
CA GLY A 360 25.62 9.75 -4.00
C GLY A 360 26.83 10.46 -3.41
N ASN A 361 27.96 9.75 -3.28
CA ASN A 361 29.18 10.26 -2.69
C ASN A 361 30.25 10.65 -3.74
N MET A 362 29.99 10.44 -5.04
CA MET A 362 30.89 10.89 -6.09
C MET A 362 31.04 12.40 -6.06
N LYS A 363 32.28 12.88 -6.05
CA LYS A 363 32.60 14.31 -6.01
C LYS A 363 33.21 14.74 -7.33
N PHE A 364 32.81 15.93 -7.76
CA PHE A 364 33.30 16.56 -8.98
C PHE A 364 33.63 18.01 -8.68
N LYS A 365 34.66 18.52 -9.34
CA LYS A 365 35.10 19.92 -9.25
C LYS A 365 35.19 20.53 -10.64
N GLN A 366 35.16 21.85 -10.66
CA GLN A 366 35.37 22.59 -11.90
C GLN A 366 36.85 22.55 -12.25
N LYS A 367 37.16 22.18 -13.49
CA LYS A 367 38.52 22.17 -14.01
C LYS A 367 39.07 23.59 -14.07
N GLN A 368 40.35 23.76 -13.75
CA GLN A 368 40.96 25.08 -13.63
C GLN A 368 40.89 25.85 -14.97
N ARG A 369 40.28 27.05 -14.97
CA ARG A 369 40.09 27.92 -16.15
C ARG A 369 39.14 27.37 -17.23
N GLU A 370 38.37 26.34 -16.91
CA GLU A 370 37.40 25.69 -17.80
C GLU A 370 36.02 25.62 -17.09
N GLU A 371 34.91 25.56 -17.81
CA GLU A 371 33.57 25.35 -17.20
C GLU A 371 33.27 23.86 -16.95
N GLN A 372 34.09 22.98 -17.52
CA GLN A 372 33.95 21.54 -17.50
C GLN A 372 34.24 20.98 -16.11
N ALA A 373 33.53 19.91 -15.77
CA ALA A 373 33.75 19.11 -14.57
C ALA A 373 34.93 18.14 -14.76
N GLU A 374 35.65 17.90 -13.69
CA GLU A 374 36.57 16.78 -13.54
C GLU A 374 36.31 16.02 -12.23
N PRO A 375 36.63 14.72 -12.16
CA PRO A 375 36.50 13.94 -10.94
C PRO A 375 37.32 14.54 -9.79
N ASP A 376 36.73 14.65 -8.60
CA ASP A 376 37.42 15.06 -7.38
C ASP A 376 37.71 13.85 -6.49
N GLY A 377 38.60 12.99 -6.99
CA GLY A 377 38.89 11.67 -6.44
C GLY A 377 38.23 10.54 -7.22
N THR A 378 38.74 9.32 -7.04
CA THR A 378 38.25 8.12 -7.74
C THR A 378 37.71 7.05 -6.80
N GLU A 379 37.87 7.20 -5.49
CA GLU A 379 37.56 6.15 -4.50
C GLU A 379 36.14 5.60 -4.66
N GLU A 380 35.13 6.47 -4.65
CA GLU A 380 33.73 6.05 -4.82
C GLU A 380 33.47 5.49 -6.22
N ALA A 381 34.14 6.02 -7.25
CA ALA A 381 34.04 5.51 -8.61
C ALA A 381 34.62 4.08 -8.73
N ASP A 382 35.71 3.79 -8.03
CA ASP A 382 36.36 2.48 -7.99
C ASP A 382 35.47 1.46 -7.25
N LYS A 383 34.83 1.86 -6.14
CA LYS A 383 33.84 1.04 -5.43
C LYS A 383 32.64 0.69 -6.33
N ILE A 384 32.04 1.70 -6.97
CA ILE A 384 30.91 1.51 -7.90
C ILE A 384 31.31 0.60 -9.06
N ALA A 385 32.48 0.84 -9.67
CA ALA A 385 32.98 0.07 -10.78
C ALA A 385 33.18 -1.41 -10.40
N TYR A 386 33.71 -1.69 -9.21
CA TYR A 386 33.82 -3.04 -8.68
C TYR A 386 32.45 -3.71 -8.49
N LEU A 387 31.49 -3.01 -7.90
CA LEU A 387 30.16 -3.56 -7.62
C LEU A 387 29.34 -3.83 -8.88
N MET A 388 29.49 -2.98 -9.91
CA MET A 388 28.75 -3.08 -11.18
C MET A 388 29.50 -3.82 -12.28
N GLY A 389 30.74 -4.24 -12.05
CA GLY A 389 31.59 -4.88 -13.06
C GLY A 389 31.98 -3.94 -14.21
N LEU A 390 32.25 -2.68 -13.90
CA LEU A 390 32.62 -1.62 -14.86
C LEU A 390 34.10 -1.24 -14.73
N ASN A 391 34.58 -0.42 -15.66
CA ASN A 391 35.85 0.28 -15.53
C ASN A 391 35.62 1.70 -14.98
N SER A 392 36.30 2.06 -13.88
CA SER A 392 36.08 3.35 -13.20
C SER A 392 36.50 4.55 -14.03
N ALA A 393 37.61 4.46 -14.76
CA ALA A 393 38.08 5.53 -15.64
C ALA A 393 37.12 5.78 -16.82
N ASP A 394 36.59 4.71 -17.42
CA ASP A 394 35.59 4.84 -18.49
C ASP A 394 34.28 5.41 -17.98
N MET A 395 33.83 5.00 -16.79
CA MET A 395 32.63 5.55 -16.15
C MET A 395 32.77 7.05 -15.87
N LEU A 396 33.86 7.47 -15.24
CA LEU A 396 34.15 8.89 -14.96
C LEU A 396 34.25 9.71 -16.25
N LYS A 397 34.91 9.15 -17.28
CA LYS A 397 34.99 9.78 -18.60
C LYS A 397 33.61 9.92 -19.23
N ALA A 398 32.75 8.91 -19.15
CA ALA A 398 31.40 8.95 -19.71
C ALA A 398 30.51 9.97 -18.99
N LEU A 399 30.70 10.17 -17.68
CA LEU A 399 29.97 11.16 -16.88
C LEU A 399 30.42 12.59 -17.22
N CYS A 400 31.72 12.88 -17.23
CA CYS A 400 32.23 14.23 -17.51
C CYS A 400 32.22 14.60 -19.00
N TYR A 401 32.39 13.60 -19.88
CA TYR A 401 32.56 13.76 -21.32
C TYR A 401 31.71 12.75 -22.12
N PRO A 402 30.36 12.77 -21.97
CA PRO A 402 29.49 11.88 -22.73
C PRO A 402 29.62 12.08 -24.24
N ARG A 403 29.45 10.98 -24.97
CA ARG A 403 29.38 10.99 -26.44
C ARG A 403 27.92 11.08 -26.86
N VAL A 404 27.57 12.13 -27.58
CA VAL A 404 26.21 12.38 -28.07
C VAL A 404 26.17 12.19 -29.58
N LYS A 405 25.15 11.49 -30.07
CA LYS A 405 24.93 11.33 -31.50
C LYS A 405 24.31 12.61 -32.07
N VAL A 406 25.01 13.25 -33.01
CA VAL A 406 24.54 14.44 -33.72
C VAL A 406 24.55 14.11 -35.21
N GLY A 407 23.38 13.90 -35.80
CA GLY A 407 23.26 13.36 -37.15
C GLY A 407 23.82 11.93 -37.24
N ASN A 408 24.85 11.74 -38.06
CA ASN A 408 25.53 10.45 -38.25
C ASN A 408 26.83 10.31 -37.44
N GLU A 409 27.26 11.35 -36.72
CA GLU A 409 28.53 11.37 -35.99
C GLU A 409 28.33 11.33 -34.47
N MET A 410 29.34 10.86 -33.75
CA MET A 410 29.38 10.84 -32.28
C MET A 410 30.34 11.90 -31.79
N VAL A 411 29.80 12.96 -31.18
CA VAL A 411 30.58 14.10 -30.68
C VAL A 411 30.72 14.00 -29.17
N THR A 412 31.94 14.20 -28.67
CA THR A 412 32.20 14.29 -27.22
C THR A 412 31.80 15.67 -26.71
N LYS A 413 30.94 15.71 -25.69
CA LYS A 413 30.47 16.94 -25.06
C LYS A 413 30.96 16.98 -23.61
N GLY A 414 31.67 18.04 -23.21
CA GLY A 414 31.99 18.29 -21.80
C GLY A 414 30.76 18.74 -21.01
N GLN A 415 30.67 18.31 -19.75
CA GLN A 415 29.61 18.72 -18.82
C GLN A 415 30.13 19.62 -17.71
N THR A 416 29.28 20.49 -17.17
CA THR A 416 29.56 21.27 -15.96
C THR A 416 29.32 20.45 -14.69
N VAL A 417 29.84 20.88 -13.53
CA VAL A 417 29.65 20.14 -12.26
C VAL A 417 28.18 19.87 -11.92
N PRO A 418 27.25 20.85 -12.02
CA PRO A 418 25.83 20.59 -11.80
C PRO A 418 25.23 19.58 -12.78
N GLN A 419 25.68 19.59 -14.05
CA GLN A 419 25.20 18.63 -15.05
C GLN A 419 25.63 17.20 -14.72
N VAL A 420 26.87 17.01 -14.28
CA VAL A 420 27.38 15.70 -13.87
C VAL A 420 26.66 15.19 -12.63
N ASN A 421 26.46 16.04 -11.60
CA ASN A 421 25.71 15.65 -10.39
C ASN A 421 24.25 15.25 -10.69
N ASN A 422 23.60 15.96 -11.61
CA ASN A 422 22.26 15.60 -12.09
C ASN A 422 22.28 14.28 -12.85
N ALA A 423 23.29 14.04 -13.69
CA ALA A 423 23.45 12.79 -14.44
C ALA A 423 23.69 11.59 -13.51
N VAL A 424 24.53 11.75 -12.48
CA VAL A 424 24.75 10.73 -11.43
C VAL A 424 23.44 10.43 -10.72
N SER A 425 22.71 11.46 -10.27
CA SER A 425 21.41 11.28 -9.61
C SER A 425 20.38 10.58 -10.51
N ALA A 426 20.34 10.92 -11.79
CA ALA A 426 19.48 10.25 -12.77
C ALA A 426 19.87 8.79 -13.00
N LEU A 427 21.16 8.49 -13.01
CA LEU A 427 21.67 7.12 -13.12
C LEU A 427 21.29 6.29 -11.89
N CYS A 428 21.43 6.82 -10.67
CA CYS A 428 20.98 6.15 -9.44
C CYS A 428 19.52 5.73 -9.53
N LYS A 429 18.66 6.69 -9.90
CA LYS A 429 17.22 6.47 -10.09
C LYS A 429 16.95 5.40 -11.13
N SER A 430 17.64 5.45 -12.27
CA SER A 430 17.45 4.48 -13.35
C SER A 430 17.94 3.08 -12.98
N VAL A 431 19.07 2.94 -12.29
CA VAL A 431 19.59 1.64 -11.85
C VAL A 431 18.62 1.03 -10.83
N TYR A 432 18.19 1.81 -9.84
CA TYR A 432 17.26 1.35 -8.81
C TYR A 432 15.91 0.93 -9.41
N GLU A 433 15.33 1.75 -10.30
CA GLU A 433 14.08 1.42 -10.98
C GLU A 433 14.21 0.13 -11.80
N LYS A 434 15.25 0.00 -12.62
CA LYS A 434 15.44 -1.19 -13.46
C LYS A 434 15.67 -2.43 -12.63
N MET A 435 16.40 -2.33 -11.52
CA MET A 435 16.57 -3.40 -10.56
C MET A 435 15.22 -3.79 -9.93
N PHE A 436 14.41 -2.82 -9.53
CA PHE A 436 13.06 -3.07 -8.99
C PHE A 436 12.15 -3.78 -10.00
N LEU A 437 12.09 -3.29 -11.24
CA LEU A 437 11.33 -3.93 -12.31
C LEU A 437 11.84 -5.33 -12.63
N TRP A 438 13.16 -5.54 -12.63
CA TRP A 438 13.74 -6.85 -12.84
C TRP A 438 13.38 -7.83 -11.72
N MET A 439 13.40 -7.39 -10.45
CA MET A 439 12.92 -8.22 -9.34
C MET A 439 11.46 -8.64 -9.54
N VAL A 440 10.60 -7.73 -9.99
CA VAL A 440 9.20 -8.05 -10.31
C VAL A 440 9.09 -9.08 -11.44
N ILE A 441 9.89 -8.95 -12.50
CA ILE A 441 9.95 -9.95 -13.59
C ILE A 441 10.35 -11.32 -13.05
N ARG A 442 11.40 -11.40 -12.22
CA ARG A 442 11.87 -12.66 -11.61
C ARG A 442 10.83 -13.27 -10.67
N ILE A 443 10.13 -12.45 -9.88
CA ILE A 443 8.99 -12.90 -9.07
C ILE A 443 7.91 -13.50 -9.98
N ASN A 444 7.57 -12.85 -11.10
CA ASN A 444 6.55 -13.34 -12.01
C ASN A 444 6.93 -14.65 -12.70
N GLU A 445 8.20 -14.84 -13.06
CA GLU A 445 8.69 -16.12 -13.59
C GLU A 445 8.50 -17.27 -12.60
N MET A 446 8.57 -16.97 -11.30
CA MET A 446 8.38 -17.95 -10.23
C MET A 446 6.91 -18.21 -9.88
N LEU A 447 6.07 -17.19 -10.02
CA LEU A 447 4.62 -17.32 -9.86
C LEU A 447 3.93 -17.94 -11.10
N ASP A 448 4.65 -18.05 -12.21
CA ASP A 448 4.18 -18.69 -13.43
C ASP A 448 4.04 -20.20 -13.24
N THR A 449 2.99 -20.77 -13.83
CA THR A 449 2.79 -22.20 -13.90
C THR A 449 2.38 -22.60 -15.32
N LYS A 450 2.57 -23.87 -15.66
CA LYS A 450 2.16 -24.41 -16.97
C LYS A 450 0.65 -24.59 -17.11
N GLN A 451 -0.15 -24.21 -16.10
CA GLN A 451 -1.60 -24.35 -16.16
C GLN A 451 -2.20 -23.30 -17.12
N PRO A 452 -3.26 -23.66 -17.86
CA PRO A 452 -3.93 -22.69 -18.73
C PRO A 452 -4.56 -21.57 -17.91
N ARG A 453 -4.39 -20.33 -18.38
CA ARG A 453 -4.95 -19.11 -17.79
C ARG A 453 -6.17 -18.69 -18.60
N ASN A 454 -7.37 -18.74 -18.01
CA ASN A 454 -8.60 -18.38 -18.71
C ASN A 454 -9.13 -17.02 -18.29
N PHE A 455 -9.16 -16.78 -16.98
CA PHE A 455 -9.65 -15.53 -16.38
C PHE A 455 -8.73 -15.12 -15.23
N PHE A 456 -8.77 -13.85 -14.84
CA PHE A 456 -8.08 -13.37 -13.66
C PHE A 456 -8.93 -12.44 -12.82
N ILE A 457 -8.59 -12.37 -11.53
CA ILE A 457 -9.05 -11.31 -10.63
C ILE A 457 -7.84 -10.47 -10.26
N GLY A 458 -7.86 -9.21 -10.67
CA GLY A 458 -6.80 -8.24 -10.39
C GLY A 458 -7.04 -7.51 -9.07
N VAL A 459 -6.07 -7.48 -8.17
CA VAL A 459 -6.11 -6.70 -6.94
C VAL A 459 -5.18 -5.51 -7.11
N LEU A 460 -5.75 -4.30 -7.20
CA LEU A 460 -4.99 -3.06 -7.30
C LEU A 460 -4.82 -2.44 -5.91
N ASP A 461 -3.56 -2.36 -5.48
CA ASP A 461 -3.11 -1.63 -4.28
C ASP A 461 -2.34 -0.39 -4.76
N ILE A 462 -2.93 0.78 -4.59
CA ILE A 462 -2.34 2.05 -4.99
C ILE A 462 -2.55 3.09 -3.90
N ALA A 463 -1.59 4.00 -3.75
CA ALA A 463 -1.75 5.16 -2.89
C ALA A 463 -2.99 5.96 -3.31
N GLY A 464 -3.79 6.38 -2.33
CA GLY A 464 -4.89 7.33 -2.57
C GLY A 464 -4.38 8.71 -2.97
N PHE A 465 -5.29 9.64 -3.21
CA PHE A 465 -4.96 11.03 -3.45
C PHE A 465 -4.35 11.66 -2.19
N GLU A 466 -3.14 12.21 -2.27
CA GLU A 466 -2.45 12.88 -1.16
C GLU A 466 -2.32 14.38 -1.48
N ILE A 467 -2.90 15.24 -0.63
CA ILE A 467 -2.77 16.70 -0.74
C ILE A 467 -1.65 17.15 0.19
N PHE A 468 -0.63 17.78 -0.39
CA PHE A 468 0.51 18.35 0.32
C PHE A 468 0.47 19.88 0.24
N ASP A 469 0.91 20.57 1.30
CA ASP A 469 1.01 22.04 1.35
C ASP A 469 2.01 22.59 0.31
N VAL A 470 2.99 21.78 -0.09
CA VAL A 470 3.92 22.06 -1.18
C VAL A 470 3.76 20.96 -2.22
N GLY A 471 3.18 21.31 -3.36
CA GLY A 471 3.14 20.42 -4.53
C GLY A 471 4.54 20.24 -5.09
N LEU A 472 5.25 19.18 -4.68
CA LEU A 472 6.44 18.74 -5.38
C LEU A 472 5.99 18.23 -6.76
N SER A 473 6.39 18.94 -7.80
CA SER A 473 6.28 18.49 -9.18
C SER A 473 7.01 17.15 -9.32
N LEU A 474 6.26 16.05 -9.27
CA LEU A 474 6.71 14.71 -9.63
C LEU A 474 6.85 14.62 -11.16
N LEU A 475 7.91 15.23 -11.70
CA LEU A 475 8.40 15.01 -13.07
C LEU A 475 9.90 14.76 -13.06
#